data_AF-A0A5Q4ERV1-F1
#
_entry.id   AF-A0A5Q4ERV1-F1
#
_cell.length_a   1.000
_cell.length_b   1.000
_cell.length_c   1.000
_cell.angle_alpha   90.00
_cell.angle_beta   90.00
_cell.angle_gamma   90.00
#
_symmetry.space_group_name_H-M   'P 1'
#
loop_
_entity.id
_entity.type
_entity.pdbx_description
1 polymer ?
#
loop_
_entity_poly.entity_id
_entity_poly.type
_entity_poly.pdbx_seq_one_letter_code
_entity_poly.pdbx_strand_id
1 'polypeptide(L)'
;MFLGIDLHNSDTTPLPMEERVNCTGAWNEFSALLASYSVTSFEPEEGYTAHPHFPFQPGGVGLDPEFNLGGVTGRVSNAVIRHQAEGTAGPPHDPSGRYPTHGVHYIGAIITDSIPHMTIEFDEPQEAFGIWGIDVGDFGGDLLITLVGADDQRHFEIPAISTNSEFTGSIMFFGFAEAGFEFSSVLIGNSNPEDIFAFDELTVGRIIPAPGAGATLALASIAGLRLRRRSG
;
A
#
# COMPACT_ATOMS: atom_id res chain seq x y z
N MET A 1 0.15 -13.32 5.99
CA MET A 1 0.31 -12.34 4.90
C MET A 1 -0.82 -12.57 3.92
N PHE A 2 -1.43 -11.49 3.45
CA PHE A 2 -2.50 -11.45 2.46
C PHE A 2 -1.98 -10.61 1.29
N LEU A 3 -2.09 -11.14 0.08
CA LEU A 3 -1.62 -10.46 -1.12
C LEU A 3 -2.64 -10.66 -2.23
N GLY A 4 -3.12 -9.56 -2.80
CA GLY A 4 -3.93 -9.56 -4.00
C GLY A 4 -3.29 -8.63 -5.02
N ILE A 5 -3.28 -9.03 -6.30
CA ILE A 5 -2.81 -8.20 -7.40
C ILE A 5 -3.84 -8.29 -8.52
N ASP A 6 -4.33 -7.14 -8.97
CA ASP A 6 -5.16 -7.02 -10.16
C ASP A 6 -4.41 -6.21 -11.21
N LEU A 7 -4.10 -6.89 -12.32
CA LEU A 7 -3.30 -6.32 -13.39
C LEU A 7 -4.14 -5.34 -14.20
N HIS A 8 -3.56 -4.18 -14.48
CA HIS A 8 -4.08 -3.20 -15.42
C HIS A 8 -3.08 -3.00 -16.56
N ASN A 9 -3.46 -2.26 -17.60
CA ASN A 9 -2.54 -1.85 -18.66
C ASN A 9 -2.99 -0.48 -19.19
N SER A 10 -3.09 0.48 -18.28
CA SER A 10 -3.49 1.84 -18.61
C SER A 10 -2.91 2.82 -17.59
N ASP A 11 -2.21 3.81 -18.11
CA ASP A 11 -1.72 4.99 -17.38
C ASP A 11 -2.72 6.15 -17.37
N THR A 12 -3.84 6.00 -18.10
CA THR A 12 -4.82 7.10 -18.31
C THR A 12 -6.14 6.91 -17.57
N THR A 13 -6.45 5.69 -17.13
CA THR A 13 -7.74 5.36 -16.50
C THR A 13 -7.53 4.46 -15.29
N PRO A 14 -8.11 4.77 -14.12
CA PRO A 14 -8.09 3.87 -12.97
C PRO A 14 -8.69 2.49 -13.30
N LEU A 15 -8.19 1.44 -12.64
CA LEU A 15 -8.80 0.11 -12.69
C LEU A 15 -10.16 0.16 -11.94
N PRO A 16 -11.29 -0.16 -12.59
CA PRO A 16 -12.61 -0.13 -11.96
C PRO A 16 -12.70 -1.03 -10.74
N MET A 17 -13.46 -0.62 -9.72
CA MET A 17 -13.58 -1.36 -8.46
C MET A 17 -14.05 -2.81 -8.67
N GLU A 18 -14.97 -3.03 -9.61
CA GLU A 18 -15.48 -4.35 -9.98
C GLU A 18 -14.43 -5.29 -10.61
N GLU A 19 -13.31 -4.73 -11.09
CA GLU A 19 -12.19 -5.47 -11.66
C GLU A 19 -11.08 -5.75 -10.63
N ARG A 20 -11.14 -5.14 -9.44
CA ARG A 20 -10.18 -5.33 -8.32
C ARG A 20 -10.44 -6.62 -7.52
N VAL A 21 -10.69 -7.72 -8.22
CA VAL A 21 -11.22 -8.97 -7.63
C VAL A 21 -10.22 -9.61 -6.66
N ASN A 22 -8.93 -9.69 -7.03
CA ASN A 22 -7.91 -10.33 -6.20
C ASN A 22 -7.57 -9.48 -4.99
N CYS A 23 -7.45 -8.16 -5.16
CA CYS A 23 -7.19 -7.22 -4.08
C CYS A 23 -8.35 -7.21 -3.08
N THR A 24 -9.59 -7.16 -3.58
CA THR A 24 -10.78 -7.25 -2.73
C THR A 24 -10.85 -8.58 -1.98
N GLY A 25 -10.48 -9.69 -2.64
CA GLY A 25 -10.37 -11.00 -1.99
C GLY A 25 -9.38 -11.00 -0.82
N ALA A 26 -8.17 -10.49 -1.05
CA ALA A 26 -7.12 -10.41 -0.04
C ALA A 26 -7.47 -9.46 1.12
N TRP A 27 -8.11 -8.32 0.82
CA TRP A 27 -8.66 -7.41 1.83
C TRP A 27 -9.72 -8.08 2.71
N ASN A 28 -10.65 -8.83 2.10
CA ASN A 28 -11.70 -9.52 2.84
C ASN A 28 -11.14 -10.61 3.77
N GLU A 29 -10.14 -11.37 3.31
CA GLU A 29 -9.47 -12.36 4.15
C GLU A 29 -8.70 -11.71 5.30
N PHE A 30 -8.00 -10.60 5.03
CA PHE A 30 -7.26 -9.84 6.04
C PHE A 30 -8.19 -9.25 7.11
N SER A 31 -9.21 -8.50 6.68
CA SER A 31 -10.15 -7.81 7.57
C SER A 31 -10.98 -8.77 8.42
N ALA A 32 -11.23 -9.99 7.94
CA ALA A 32 -11.91 -11.03 8.71
C ALA A 32 -11.14 -11.49 9.96
N LEU A 33 -9.83 -11.23 10.05
CA LEU A 33 -9.01 -11.54 11.24
C LEU A 33 -8.99 -10.41 12.28
N LEU A 34 -9.54 -9.25 11.97
CA LEU A 34 -9.39 -8.06 12.80
C LEU A 34 -10.57 -7.93 13.76
N ALA A 35 -10.28 -7.78 15.06
CA ALA A 35 -11.29 -7.48 16.07
C ALA A 35 -11.78 -6.04 15.95
N SER A 36 -10.84 -5.15 15.61
CA SER A 36 -11.05 -3.73 15.37
C SER A 36 -9.95 -3.24 14.44
N TYR A 37 -10.29 -2.32 13.54
CA TYR A 37 -9.34 -1.68 12.65
C TYR A 37 -9.81 -0.29 12.27
N SER A 38 -8.88 0.51 11.79
CA SER A 38 -9.10 1.86 11.28
C SER A 38 -8.44 1.98 9.91
N VAL A 39 -9.05 2.75 9.02
CA VAL A 39 -8.57 3.00 7.64
C VAL A 39 -8.47 4.51 7.43
N THR A 40 -7.48 4.96 6.67
CA THR A 40 -7.36 6.33 6.16
C THR A 40 -7.08 6.27 4.66
N SER A 41 -7.82 7.06 3.89
CA SER A 41 -7.60 7.25 2.44
C SER A 41 -6.86 8.56 2.14
N PHE A 42 -6.32 9.22 3.18
CA PHE A 42 -5.54 10.45 3.05
C PHE A 42 -6.31 11.63 2.44
N GLU A 43 -7.63 11.64 2.61
CA GLU A 43 -8.51 12.60 1.95
C GLU A 43 -8.67 13.93 2.70
N PRO A 44 -9.09 15.02 2.02
CA PRO A 44 -9.34 16.31 2.66
C PRO A 44 -10.31 16.24 3.85
N GLU A 45 -11.35 15.41 3.77
CA GLU A 45 -12.33 15.21 4.83
C GLU A 45 -11.73 14.55 6.09
N GLU A 46 -10.61 13.83 5.95
CA GLU A 46 -9.84 13.27 7.06
C GLU A 46 -8.79 14.27 7.59
N GLY A 47 -8.68 15.45 6.98
CA GLY A 47 -7.79 16.54 7.40
C GLY A 47 -6.48 16.62 6.63
N TYR A 48 -6.30 15.83 5.58
CA TYR A 48 -5.07 15.81 4.80
C TYR A 48 -5.08 16.86 3.69
N THR A 49 -3.90 17.43 3.43
CA THR A 49 -3.72 18.42 2.37
C THR A 49 -2.68 17.91 1.38
N ALA A 50 -3.06 17.80 0.11
CA ALA A 50 -2.12 17.45 -0.93
C ALA A 50 -1.06 18.53 -1.13
N HIS A 51 0.16 18.09 -1.46
CA HIS A 51 1.26 19.00 -1.76
C HIS A 51 1.02 19.71 -3.10
N PRO A 52 1.16 21.04 -3.16
CA PRO A 52 0.64 21.85 -4.28
C PRO A 52 1.34 21.70 -5.64
N HIS A 53 2.39 20.88 -5.78
CA HIS A 53 3.19 20.83 -7.02
C HIS A 53 3.65 19.44 -7.48
N PHE A 54 3.56 19.30 -8.81
CA PHE A 54 4.20 18.34 -9.72
C PHE A 54 5.11 19.16 -10.67
N PRO A 55 6.23 18.63 -11.21
CA PRO A 55 6.79 17.31 -10.99
C PRO A 55 7.69 17.23 -9.76
N PHE A 56 7.89 16.00 -9.29
CA PHE A 56 8.91 15.61 -8.33
C PHE A 56 10.21 16.41 -8.54
N GLN A 57 10.63 17.18 -7.53
CA GLN A 57 12.03 17.56 -7.41
C GLN A 57 12.68 16.58 -6.45
N PRO A 58 13.67 15.78 -6.89
CA PRO A 58 14.51 15.02 -5.97
C PRO A 58 15.06 15.98 -4.90
N GLY A 59 14.76 15.72 -3.63
CA GLY A 59 15.08 16.62 -2.51
C GLY A 59 13.95 17.55 -2.07
N GLY A 60 12.73 17.41 -2.60
CA GLY A 60 11.53 17.99 -2.01
C GLY A 60 11.35 17.49 -0.57
N VAL A 61 11.03 18.41 0.34
CA VAL A 61 10.76 18.07 1.74
C VAL A 61 9.55 17.15 1.74
N GLY A 62 9.72 15.89 2.19
CA GLY A 62 8.59 15.09 2.60
C GLY A 62 7.76 15.94 3.56
N LEU A 63 6.50 16.14 3.24
CA LEU A 63 5.58 16.47 4.31
C LEU A 63 5.53 15.15 5.07
N ASP A 64 5.98 15.11 6.32
CA ASP A 64 5.80 13.91 7.11
C ASP A 64 4.36 13.94 7.63
N PRO A 65 3.31 13.48 6.90
CA PRO A 65 1.95 13.66 7.39
C PRO A 65 1.79 12.88 8.68
N GLU A 66 1.30 13.59 9.68
CA GLU A 66 0.72 12.93 10.84
C GLU A 66 -0.66 12.40 10.43
N PHE A 67 -0.95 11.17 10.81
CA PHE A 67 -2.26 10.55 10.59
C PHE A 67 -2.96 10.29 11.91
N ASN A 68 -4.29 10.30 11.86
CA ASN A 68 -5.15 9.84 12.95
C ASN A 68 -6.17 8.83 12.42
N LEU A 69 -5.85 7.56 12.64
CA LEU A 69 -6.60 6.38 12.25
C LEU A 69 -7.53 5.94 13.38
N GLY A 70 -8.62 6.65 13.59
CA GLY A 70 -9.65 6.24 14.55
C GLY A 70 -9.11 6.02 15.98
N GLY A 71 -8.18 6.86 16.42
CA GLY A 71 -7.52 6.76 17.73
C GLY A 71 -6.10 6.20 17.70
N VAL A 72 -5.64 5.66 16.57
CA VAL A 72 -4.21 5.37 16.34
C VAL A 72 -3.59 6.58 15.67
N THR A 73 -2.62 7.22 16.32
CA THR A 73 -1.83 8.29 15.73
C THR A 73 -0.47 7.80 15.29
N GLY A 74 0.11 8.50 14.32
CA GLY A 74 1.41 8.17 13.80
C GLY A 74 1.86 9.14 12.72
N ARG A 75 2.96 8.81 12.05
CA ARG A 75 3.60 9.66 11.07
C ARG A 75 4.05 8.83 9.87
N VAL A 76 3.81 9.33 8.66
CA VAL A 76 4.47 8.81 7.46
C VAL A 76 5.64 9.74 7.14
N SER A 77 6.86 9.23 7.05
CA SER A 77 8.05 9.98 6.65
C SER A 77 8.52 9.57 5.26
N ASN A 78 9.18 10.49 4.55
CA ASN A 78 9.60 10.29 3.15
C ASN A 78 8.42 9.96 2.21
N ALA A 79 7.33 10.69 2.38
CA ALA A 79 6.13 10.56 1.59
C ALA A 79 5.58 11.93 1.22
N VAL A 80 4.64 11.94 0.28
CA VAL A 80 3.87 13.14 -0.05
C VAL A 80 2.45 12.76 -0.44
N ILE A 81 1.47 13.49 0.10
CA ILE A 81 0.09 13.37 -0.34
C ILE A 81 -0.05 14.08 -1.68
N ARG A 82 -0.51 13.34 -2.69
CA ARG A 82 -0.78 13.80 -4.05
C ARG A 82 -2.28 13.97 -4.22
N HIS A 83 -2.67 14.83 -5.16
CA HIS A 83 -4.07 15.03 -5.53
C HIS A 83 -4.26 14.71 -7.01
N GLN A 84 -5.28 13.92 -7.31
CA GLN A 84 -5.79 13.67 -8.64
C GLN A 84 -7.24 14.17 -8.72
N ALA A 85 -7.48 15.15 -9.59
CA ALA A 85 -8.82 15.72 -9.73
C ALA A 85 -9.83 14.69 -10.27
N GLU A 86 -11.01 14.59 -9.64
CA GLU A 86 -12.16 13.87 -10.20
C GLU A 86 -12.59 14.47 -11.56
N GLY A 87 -12.96 13.61 -12.50
CA GLY A 87 -13.71 14.01 -13.70
C GLY A 87 -12.92 14.77 -14.78
N THR A 88 -11.60 14.89 -14.69
CA THR A 88 -10.80 15.40 -15.80
C THR A 88 -10.52 14.29 -16.81
N ALA A 89 -11.35 14.22 -17.85
CA ALA A 89 -10.99 13.56 -19.10
C ALA A 89 -9.83 14.36 -19.76
N GLY A 90 -8.60 14.15 -19.31
CA GLY A 90 -7.36 14.87 -19.70
C GLY A 90 -6.63 15.48 -18.49
N PRO A 91 -5.29 15.68 -18.53
CA PRO A 91 -4.40 15.60 -17.35
C PRO A 91 -4.67 16.65 -16.25
N PRO A 92 -4.30 16.36 -14.97
CA PRO A 92 -2.92 16.02 -14.61
C PRO A 92 -2.82 14.54 -14.27
N HIS A 93 -2.79 13.69 -15.28
CA HIS A 93 -2.32 12.31 -15.13
C HIS A 93 -0.92 12.43 -14.55
N ASP A 94 -0.66 11.78 -13.42
CA ASP A 94 0.66 11.22 -13.25
C ASP A 94 0.82 10.26 -14.43
N PRO A 95 1.66 10.53 -15.45
CA PRO A 95 1.69 9.80 -16.73
C PRO A 95 2.27 8.39 -16.58
N SER A 96 2.14 7.81 -15.39
CA SER A 96 2.65 6.53 -14.97
C SER A 96 1.54 5.72 -14.29
N GLY A 97 0.25 5.98 -14.50
CA GLY A 97 -0.81 5.13 -13.95
C GLY A 97 -0.96 5.10 -12.44
N ARG A 98 -0.38 6.05 -11.70
CA ARG A 98 -0.62 6.24 -10.27
C ARG A 98 -1.91 7.02 -10.06
N TYR A 99 -2.81 6.49 -9.24
CA TYR A 99 -4.11 7.08 -8.92
C TYR A 99 -4.61 6.63 -7.55
N PRO A 100 -5.55 7.36 -6.93
CA PRO A 100 -6.09 6.96 -5.64
C PRO A 100 -7.10 5.83 -5.80
N THR A 101 -7.08 4.86 -4.88
CA THR A 101 -8.07 3.77 -4.85
C THR A 101 -9.40 4.23 -4.26
N HIS A 102 -9.38 5.31 -3.47
CA HIS A 102 -10.52 6.02 -2.90
C HIS A 102 -10.38 7.54 -3.10
N GLY A 103 -11.46 8.28 -3.33
CA GLY A 103 -11.43 9.74 -3.35
C GLY A 103 -10.48 10.38 -4.38
N VAL A 104 -9.70 11.38 -3.96
CA VAL A 104 -8.84 12.21 -4.81
C VAL A 104 -7.38 12.24 -4.36
N HIS A 105 -7.02 11.67 -3.21
CA HIS A 105 -5.68 11.71 -2.66
C HIS A 105 -5.01 10.35 -2.60
N TYR A 106 -3.69 10.33 -2.82
CA TYR A 106 -2.87 9.14 -2.61
C TYR A 106 -1.50 9.52 -2.06
N ILE A 107 -0.80 8.57 -1.46
CA ILE A 107 0.59 8.71 -1.00
C ILE A 107 1.55 8.36 -2.13
N GLY A 108 2.39 9.31 -2.53
CA GLY A 108 3.59 9.04 -3.32
C GLY A 108 4.78 8.80 -2.42
N ALA A 109 5.40 7.62 -2.50
CA ALA A 109 6.62 7.34 -1.74
C ALA A 109 7.83 8.09 -2.31
N ILE A 110 8.66 8.66 -1.44
CA ILE A 110 9.90 9.34 -1.81
C ILE A 110 11.05 8.37 -1.53
N ILE A 111 11.31 7.49 -2.50
CA ILE A 111 12.39 6.49 -2.42
C ILE A 111 13.49 6.87 -3.42
N THR A 112 14.72 6.96 -2.95
CA THR A 112 15.92 7.30 -3.73
C THR A 112 17.13 6.52 -3.19
N ASP A 113 18.27 6.54 -3.88
CA ASP A 113 19.51 5.94 -3.36
C ASP A 113 19.90 6.45 -1.96
N SER A 114 19.54 7.70 -1.63
CA SER A 114 19.79 8.32 -0.33
C SER A 114 18.66 8.16 0.69
N ILE A 115 17.47 7.76 0.24
CA ILE A 115 16.27 7.59 1.05
C ILE A 115 15.68 6.23 0.67
N PRO A 116 16.18 5.12 1.24
CA PRO A 116 15.88 3.78 0.72
C PRO A 116 14.47 3.31 1.07
N HIS A 117 13.72 4.05 1.89
CA HIS A 117 12.37 3.69 2.29
C HIS A 117 11.50 4.89 2.68
N MET A 118 10.21 4.74 2.42
CA MET A 118 9.13 5.41 3.15
C MET A 118 8.95 4.73 4.51
N THR A 119 8.75 5.51 5.57
CA THR A 119 8.54 4.99 6.93
C THR A 119 7.15 5.35 7.40
N ILE A 120 6.45 4.40 8.01
CA ILE A 120 5.21 4.65 8.75
C ILE A 120 5.51 4.31 10.21
N GLU A 121 5.42 5.29 11.11
CA GLU A 121 5.62 5.13 12.55
C GLU A 121 4.28 5.24 13.27
N PHE A 122 4.06 4.39 14.28
CA PHE A 122 2.86 4.41 15.10
C PHE A 122 3.20 4.82 16.54
N ASP A 123 2.36 5.65 17.15
CA ASP A 123 2.51 6.05 18.55
C ASP A 123 2.20 4.90 19.52
N GLU A 124 1.43 3.91 19.06
CA GLU A 124 1.18 2.65 19.76
C GLU A 124 1.56 1.46 18.88
N PRO A 125 2.14 0.37 19.43
CA PRO A 125 2.44 -0.83 18.64
C PRO A 125 1.17 -1.40 18.01
N GLN A 126 1.25 -1.92 16.79
CA GLN A 126 0.15 -2.49 16.01
C GLN A 126 0.35 -4.00 15.82
N GLU A 127 -0.73 -4.76 15.68
CA GLU A 127 -0.68 -6.21 15.39
C GLU A 127 -1.05 -6.51 13.93
N ALA A 128 -1.71 -5.57 13.26
CA ALA A 128 -2.13 -5.69 11.87
C ALA A 128 -1.87 -4.42 11.08
N PHE A 129 -1.43 -4.60 9.83
CA PHE A 129 -1.17 -3.55 8.86
C PHE A 129 -1.68 -3.98 7.49
N GLY A 130 -2.37 -3.10 6.79
CA GLY A 130 -2.77 -3.29 5.40
C GLY A 130 -2.57 -2.00 4.60
N ILE A 131 -2.23 -2.11 3.33
CA ILE A 131 -2.09 -0.95 2.44
C ILE A 131 -2.38 -1.36 1.00
N TRP A 132 -2.98 -0.44 0.25
CA TRP A 132 -3.17 -0.59 -1.18
C TRP A 132 -1.99 0.06 -1.91
N GLY A 133 -1.33 -0.69 -2.77
CA GLY A 133 -0.29 -0.21 -3.66
C GLY A 133 -0.82 0.00 -5.07
N ILE A 134 -0.40 1.06 -5.73
CA ILE A 134 -0.78 1.41 -7.10
C ILE A 134 0.49 1.56 -7.92
N ASP A 135 0.47 0.98 -9.11
CA ASP A 135 1.62 1.00 -10.03
C ASP A 135 2.87 0.37 -9.41
N VAL A 136 2.70 -0.78 -8.76
CA VAL A 136 3.78 -1.49 -8.07
C VAL A 136 4.43 -2.50 -8.99
N GLY A 137 5.70 -2.29 -9.30
CA GLY A 137 6.59 -3.28 -9.91
C GLY A 137 6.36 -3.47 -11.40
N ASP A 138 5.85 -2.46 -12.11
CA ASP A 138 5.67 -2.52 -13.55
C ASP A 138 6.95 -2.16 -14.34
N PHE A 139 7.91 -1.50 -13.68
CA PHE A 139 9.26 -1.18 -14.18
C PHE A 139 10.38 -2.01 -13.51
N GLY A 140 10.05 -3.18 -12.99
CA GLY A 140 11.03 -4.14 -12.47
C GLY A 140 11.50 -3.86 -11.05
N GLY A 141 10.87 -2.94 -10.31
CA GLY A 141 11.12 -2.74 -8.89
C GLY A 141 10.35 -3.74 -8.03
N ASP A 142 11.04 -4.41 -7.12
CA ASP A 142 10.42 -5.24 -6.10
C ASP A 142 9.97 -4.35 -4.94
N LEU A 143 8.76 -4.59 -4.44
CA LEU A 143 8.28 -3.92 -3.25
C LEU A 143 8.81 -4.63 -2.01
N LEU A 144 9.53 -3.88 -1.18
CA LEU A 144 10.14 -4.36 0.05
C LEU A 144 9.35 -3.81 1.24
N ILE A 145 8.78 -4.67 2.06
CA ILE A 145 8.05 -4.26 3.27
C ILE A 145 8.73 -4.89 4.49
N THR A 146 9.10 -4.05 5.47
CA THR A 146 9.64 -4.51 6.75
C THR A 146 8.79 -3.98 7.90
N LEU A 147 8.27 -4.87 8.74
CA LEU A 147 7.59 -4.51 9.98
C LEU A 147 8.58 -4.65 11.13
N VAL A 148 8.77 -3.58 11.90
CA VAL A 148 9.77 -3.51 12.96
C VAL A 148 9.09 -3.59 14.33
N GLY A 149 9.26 -4.73 14.99
CA GLY A 149 8.91 -4.96 16.38
C GLY A 149 9.99 -4.47 17.34
N ALA A 150 9.76 -4.67 18.63
CA ALA A 150 10.71 -4.26 19.67
C ALA A 150 12.00 -5.10 19.62
N ASP A 151 11.87 -6.41 19.41
CA ASP A 151 12.98 -7.38 19.45
C ASP A 151 13.12 -8.19 18.15
N ASP A 152 12.16 -8.08 17.23
CA ASP A 152 12.11 -8.84 15.99
C ASP A 152 11.54 -8.02 14.82
N GLN A 153 11.65 -8.57 13.62
CA GLN A 153 11.15 -7.94 12.40
C GLN A 153 10.57 -8.99 11.44
N ARG A 154 9.65 -8.56 10.58
CA ARG A 154 9.11 -9.37 9.48
C ARG A 154 9.47 -8.69 8.17
N HIS A 155 10.08 -9.43 7.25
CA HIS A 155 10.46 -8.93 5.94
C HIS A 155 9.64 -9.62 4.85
N PHE A 156 9.17 -8.82 3.90
CA PHE A 156 8.42 -9.25 2.74
C PHE A 156 9.04 -8.63 1.50
N GLU A 157 9.31 -9.47 0.52
CA GLU A 157 9.75 -9.09 -0.81
C GLU A 157 8.67 -9.54 -1.79
N ILE A 158 8.05 -8.57 -2.45
CA ILE A 158 7.00 -8.80 -3.43
C ILE A 158 7.62 -8.53 -4.81
N PRO A 159 7.85 -9.58 -5.62
CA PRO A 159 8.55 -9.43 -6.89
C PRO A 159 7.79 -8.53 -7.86
N ALA A 160 8.55 -7.81 -8.69
CA ALA A 160 8.01 -7.03 -9.80
C ALA A 160 7.09 -7.87 -10.73
N ILE A 161 6.01 -7.26 -11.20
CA ILE A 161 5.02 -7.89 -12.08
C ILE A 161 5.39 -7.76 -13.57
N SER A 162 6.14 -6.73 -13.95
CA SER A 162 6.76 -6.57 -15.28
C SER A 162 8.07 -5.79 -15.20
N THR A 163 8.81 -5.71 -16.31
CA THR A 163 10.07 -4.94 -16.40
C THR A 163 10.01 -3.81 -17.43
N ASN A 164 8.86 -3.60 -18.06
CA ASN A 164 8.69 -2.77 -19.25
C ASN A 164 7.30 -2.12 -19.33
N SER A 165 6.72 -1.75 -18.18
CA SER A 165 5.46 -1.00 -18.07
C SER A 165 4.24 -1.69 -18.70
N GLU A 166 4.28 -3.02 -18.86
CA GLU A 166 3.17 -3.80 -19.43
C GLU A 166 1.94 -3.78 -18.52
N PHE A 167 2.16 -3.51 -17.23
CA PHE A 167 1.13 -3.54 -16.20
C PHE A 167 0.95 -2.22 -15.46
N THR A 168 1.21 -1.09 -16.13
CA THR A 168 1.02 0.23 -15.55
C THR A 168 -0.41 0.44 -15.05
N GLY A 169 -0.52 1.04 -13.87
CA GLY A 169 -1.79 1.30 -13.19
C GLY A 169 -2.43 0.07 -12.56
N SER A 170 -1.68 -1.02 -12.41
CA SER A 170 -2.12 -2.19 -11.61
C SER A 170 -2.31 -1.82 -10.16
N ILE A 171 -3.17 -2.57 -9.47
CA ILE A 171 -3.41 -2.41 -8.03
C ILE A 171 -2.95 -3.67 -7.31
N MET A 172 -2.37 -3.46 -6.15
CA MET A 172 -2.01 -4.49 -5.20
C MET A 172 -2.65 -4.18 -3.85
N PHE A 173 -3.13 -5.20 -3.14
CA PHE A 173 -3.36 -5.12 -1.70
C PHE A 173 -2.33 -5.96 -0.97
N PHE A 174 -1.65 -5.39 0.02
CA PHE A 174 -0.82 -6.11 0.97
C PHE A 174 -1.43 -6.01 2.37
N GLY A 175 -1.55 -7.15 3.06
CA GLY A 175 -1.99 -7.23 4.44
C GLY A 175 -1.12 -8.16 5.29
N PHE A 176 -0.88 -7.78 6.53
CA PHE A 176 -0.19 -8.58 7.52
C PHE A 176 -0.92 -8.51 8.86
N ALA A 177 -1.12 -9.66 9.48
CA ALA A 177 -1.67 -9.81 10.82
C ALA A 177 -1.07 -11.08 11.45
N GLU A 178 -0.43 -10.95 12.62
CA GLU A 178 0.13 -12.06 13.38
C GLU A 178 -0.07 -11.84 14.89
N ALA A 179 -0.83 -12.72 15.55
CA ALA A 179 -1.08 -12.60 16.99
C ALA A 179 0.22 -12.80 17.77
N GLY A 180 0.51 -11.89 18.71
CA GLY A 180 1.73 -11.94 19.52
C GLY A 180 2.97 -11.33 18.85
N PHE A 181 2.83 -10.76 17.66
CA PHE A 181 3.85 -9.89 17.05
C PHE A 181 3.29 -8.47 16.95
N GLU A 182 3.89 -7.55 17.70
CA GLU A 182 3.56 -6.14 17.66
C GLU A 182 4.70 -5.35 17.02
N PHE A 183 4.37 -4.40 16.15
CA PHE A 183 5.34 -3.53 15.46
C PHE A 183 4.98 -2.07 15.64
N SER A 184 5.99 -1.22 15.78
CA SER A 184 5.83 0.23 15.92
C SER A 184 6.16 0.99 14.64
N SER A 185 6.75 0.32 13.64
CA SER A 185 6.96 0.94 12.33
C SER A 185 6.90 -0.06 11.17
N VAL A 186 6.59 0.49 10.00
CA VAL A 186 6.67 -0.17 8.70
C VAL A 186 7.61 0.60 7.78
N LEU A 187 8.59 -0.10 7.22
CA LEU A 187 9.49 0.42 6.19
C LEU A 187 9.03 -0.11 4.84
N ILE A 188 8.79 0.78 3.89
CA ILE A 188 8.40 0.47 2.52
C ILE A 188 9.53 0.94 1.59
N GLY A 189 10.24 -0.01 0.99
CA GLY A 189 11.34 0.22 0.07
C GLY A 189 11.04 -0.29 -1.34
N ASN A 190 11.94 0.03 -2.25
CA ASN A 190 11.90 -0.41 -3.64
C ASN A 190 13.31 -0.86 -4.08
N SER A 191 13.42 -2.04 -4.70
CA SER A 191 14.69 -2.54 -5.24
C SER A 191 15.17 -1.78 -6.49
N ASN A 192 14.28 -1.05 -7.17
CA ASN A 192 14.59 -0.18 -8.30
C ASN A 192 13.99 1.24 -8.09
N PRO A 193 14.77 2.25 -7.66
CA PRO A 193 14.27 3.61 -7.42
C PRO A 193 13.70 4.33 -8.66
N GLU A 194 13.94 3.83 -9.88
CA GLU A 194 13.33 4.37 -11.10
C GLU A 194 11.87 3.94 -11.27
N ASP A 195 11.48 2.84 -10.61
CA ASP A 195 10.10 2.40 -10.49
C ASP A 195 9.44 3.18 -9.33
N ILE A 196 8.36 3.90 -9.56
CA ILE A 196 7.80 4.81 -8.55
C ILE A 196 6.43 4.30 -8.14
N PHE A 197 6.32 3.90 -6.88
CA PHE A 197 5.10 3.36 -6.31
C PHE A 197 4.22 4.45 -5.70
N ALA A 198 2.90 4.25 -5.80
CA ALA A 198 1.91 4.96 -5.02
C ALA A 198 1.21 4.03 -4.02
N PHE A 199 0.66 4.63 -2.97
CA PHE A 199 -0.06 3.93 -1.92
C PHE A 199 -1.33 4.67 -1.52
N ASP A 200 -2.34 3.93 -1.08
CA ASP A 200 -3.59 4.48 -0.58
C ASP A 200 -4.21 3.52 0.45
N GLU A 201 -5.26 3.96 1.14
CA GLU A 201 -6.09 3.18 2.05
C GLU A 201 -5.27 2.38 3.09
N LEU A 202 -4.50 3.12 3.91
CA LEU A 202 -3.72 2.54 5.01
C LEU A 202 -4.65 2.02 6.10
N THR A 203 -4.47 0.77 6.49
CA THR A 203 -5.22 0.09 7.54
C THR A 203 -4.31 -0.35 8.68
N VAL A 204 -4.75 -0.10 9.90
CA VAL A 204 -4.11 -0.62 11.12
C VAL A 204 -5.17 -1.25 12.01
N GLY A 205 -4.79 -2.27 12.79
CA GLY A 205 -5.77 -2.95 13.63
C GLY A 205 -5.21 -3.89 14.68
N ARG A 206 -6.15 -4.47 15.42
CA ARG A 206 -5.95 -5.51 16.44
C ARG A 206 -6.54 -6.82 15.96
N ILE A 207 -5.88 -7.92 16.29
CA ILE A 207 -6.30 -9.24 15.83
C ILE A 207 -7.35 -9.79 16.80
N ILE A 208 -8.30 -10.57 16.29
CA ILE A 208 -9.20 -11.36 17.14
C ILE A 208 -8.36 -12.30 18.00
N PRO A 209 -8.37 -12.16 19.34
CA PRO A 209 -7.61 -13.06 20.20
C PRO A 209 -8.01 -14.50 19.91
N ALA A 210 -7.03 -15.38 19.72
CA ALA A 210 -7.30 -16.79 19.53
C ALA A 210 -8.15 -17.30 20.71
N PRO A 211 -9.22 -18.08 20.48
CA PRO A 211 -9.92 -18.77 21.57
C PRO A 211 -8.88 -19.55 22.37
N GLY A 212 -8.75 -19.21 23.66
CA GLY A 212 -7.60 -19.55 24.50
C GLY A 212 -7.10 -20.98 24.29
N ALA A 213 -5.81 -21.11 23.97
CA ALA A 213 -5.03 -22.35 23.89
C ALA A 213 -5.83 -23.60 23.46
N GLY A 214 -6.51 -23.55 22.31
CA GLY A 214 -7.24 -24.69 21.78
C GLY A 214 -7.57 -24.66 20.29
N ALA A 215 -7.43 -23.50 19.63
CA ALA A 215 -7.78 -23.35 18.22
C ALA A 215 -6.60 -22.78 17.42
N THR A 216 -5.72 -23.65 16.93
CA THR A 216 -4.76 -23.32 15.87
C THR A 216 -5.49 -23.09 14.55
N LEU A 217 -5.65 -21.83 14.15
CA LEU A 217 -5.96 -21.44 12.78
C LEU A 217 -4.64 -21.16 12.06
N ALA A 218 -4.06 -22.19 11.46
CA ALA A 218 -2.99 -22.02 10.48
C ALA A 218 -3.66 -21.73 9.12
N LEU A 219 -3.85 -20.45 8.79
CA LEU A 219 -4.28 -20.04 7.46
C LEU A 219 -3.04 -19.63 6.66
N ALA A 220 -2.52 -20.57 5.87
CA ALA A 220 -1.64 -20.27 4.76
C ALA A 220 -2.52 -19.97 3.53
N SER A 221 -2.81 -18.71 3.25
CA SER A 221 -3.42 -18.32 1.98
C SER A 221 -2.33 -18.03 0.95
N ILE A 222 -2.06 -19.03 0.10
CA ILE A 222 -1.51 -18.81 -1.25
C ILE A 222 -2.70 -18.98 -2.19
N ALA A 223 -3.31 -17.88 -2.60
CA ALA A 223 -4.30 -17.85 -3.66
C ALA A 223 -3.90 -16.74 -4.64
N GLY A 224 -3.64 -17.08 -5.91
CA GLY A 224 -3.75 -16.05 -6.96
C GLY A 224 -2.90 -16.10 -8.23
N LEU A 225 -1.93 -17.00 -8.46
CA LEU A 225 -1.31 -17.06 -9.81
C LEU A 225 -2.18 -17.87 -10.79
N ARG A 226 -3.16 -17.23 -11.42
CA ARG A 226 -3.78 -17.73 -12.66
C ARG A 226 -3.21 -16.98 -13.87
N LEU A 227 -2.02 -17.39 -14.32
CA LEU A 227 -1.50 -17.01 -15.63
C LEU A 227 -2.35 -17.65 -16.73
N ARG A 228 -3.28 -16.87 -17.32
CA ARG A 228 -4.04 -17.29 -18.51
C ARG A 228 -3.22 -16.97 -19.76
N ARG A 229 -2.39 -17.93 -20.20
CA ARG A 229 -1.78 -17.90 -21.54
C ARG A 229 -2.88 -17.94 -22.61
N ARG A 230 -3.07 -16.86 -23.37
CA ARG A 230 -3.74 -16.93 -24.68
C ARG A 230 -2.70 -17.29 -25.71
N SER A 231 -2.80 -18.51 -26.23
CA SER A 231 -2.13 -18.91 -27.48
C SER A 231 -2.85 -18.24 -28.66
N GLY A 232 -2.12 -17.37 -29.36
CA GLY A 232 -2.32 -17.06 -30.77
C GLY A 232 -1.19 -17.70 -31.56
#